data_AF-A0A9E3K603-F1
#
_entry.id   AF-A0A9E3K603-F1
#
_cell.length_a   1.000
_cell.length_b   1.000
_cell.length_c   1.000
_cell.angle_alpha   90.00
_cell.angle_beta   90.00
_cell.angle_gamma   90.00
#
_symmetry.space_group_name_H-M   'P 1'
#
loop_
_entity.id
_entity.type
_entity.pdbx_description
1 polymer ?
#
loop_
_entity_poly.entity_id
_entity_poly.type
_entity_poly.pdbx_seq_one_letter_code
_entity_poly.pdbx_strand_id
1 'polypeptide(L)'
;MDRTTRPLIIMAAFTGSLLVGLLLMLWALGGLRNVAAPAAIGGPFQLTDQSGQTVTEKNMQGHPTLIFFGFTHCPDVCPTALFEMSEVMRSLGKDAEKVNAY
;
A
#
# COMPACT_ATOMS: atom_id res chain seq x y z
N MET A 1 38.36 -14.25 46.05
CA MET A 1 37.55 -13.96 44.85
C MET A 1 36.46 -15.01 44.77
N ASP A 2 35.22 -14.56 44.99
CA ASP A 2 34.12 -15.36 45.54
C ASP A 2 33.46 -16.31 44.53
N ARG A 3 33.08 -17.52 44.96
CA ARG A 3 32.56 -18.60 44.07
C ARG A 3 31.16 -18.28 43.53
N THR A 4 30.50 -17.31 44.14
CA THR A 4 29.13 -16.83 43.90
C THR A 4 29.03 -15.72 42.85
N THR A 5 30.12 -15.02 42.50
CA THR A 5 30.12 -13.94 41.50
C THR A 5 30.17 -14.45 40.06
N ARG A 6 30.72 -15.64 39.82
CA ARG A 6 30.82 -16.26 38.48
C ARG A 6 29.45 -16.53 37.82
N PRO A 7 28.44 -17.15 38.48
CA PRO A 7 27.13 -17.36 37.87
C PRO A 7 26.37 -16.04 37.63
N LEU A 8 26.58 -15.04 38.49
CA LEU A 8 25.91 -13.75 38.43
C LEU A 8 26.37 -12.93 37.21
N ILE A 9 27.68 -13.02 36.87
CA ILE A 9 28.24 -12.42 35.65
C ILE A 9 27.68 -13.08 34.39
N ILE A 10 27.51 -14.41 34.39
CA ILE A 10 26.97 -15.15 33.23
C ILE A 10 25.51 -14.76 32.98
N MET A 11 24.67 -14.68 34.02
CA MET A 11 23.28 -14.26 33.86
C MET A 11 23.16 -12.82 33.35
N ALA A 12 23.99 -11.90 33.84
CA ALA A 12 24.00 -10.51 33.37
C ALA A 12 24.46 -10.39 31.91
N ALA A 13 25.41 -11.21 31.47
CA ALA A 13 25.86 -11.24 30.08
C ALA A 13 24.74 -11.76 29.15
N PHE A 14 24.04 -12.82 29.56
CA PHE A 14 22.93 -13.37 28.78
C PHE A 14 21.77 -12.40 28.64
N THR A 15 21.36 -11.74 29.73
CA THR A 15 20.29 -10.74 29.68
C THR A 15 20.69 -9.51 28.88
N GLY A 16 21.95 -9.07 28.98
CA GLY A 16 22.50 -8.01 28.15
C GLY A 16 22.45 -8.35 26.65
N SER A 17 22.92 -9.53 26.25
CA SER A 17 22.88 -9.96 24.85
C SER A 17 21.45 -10.12 24.31
N LEU A 18 20.51 -10.61 25.12
CA LEU A 18 19.09 -10.69 24.76
C LEU A 18 18.47 -9.31 24.54
N LEU A 19 18.74 -8.35 25.43
CA LEU A 19 18.24 -6.99 25.29
C LEU A 19 18.82 -6.28 24.07
N VAL A 20 20.12 -6.41 23.82
CA VAL A 20 20.78 -5.84 22.64
C VAL A 20 20.27 -6.49 21.36
N GLY A 21 20.13 -7.82 21.35
CA GLY A 21 19.57 -8.56 20.21
C GLY A 21 18.13 -8.15 19.91
N LEU A 22 17.28 -8.00 20.94
CA LEU A 22 15.91 -7.52 20.80
C LEU A 22 15.87 -6.07 20.28
N LEU A 23 16.74 -5.19 20.80
CA LEU A 23 16.85 -3.80 20.34
C LEU A 23 17.28 -3.71 18.87
N LEU A 24 18.30 -4.48 18.46
CA LEU A 24 18.76 -4.55 17.08
C LEU A 24 17.72 -5.14 16.15
N MET A 25 17.01 -6.19 16.61
CA MET A 25 15.94 -6.83 15.87
C MET A 25 14.75 -5.87 15.67
N LEU A 26 14.36 -5.13 16.71
CA LEU A 26 13.33 -4.09 16.62
C LEU A 26 13.75 -2.93 15.71
N TRP A 27 15.02 -2.52 15.73
CA TRP A 27 15.56 -1.54 14.79
C TRP A 27 15.53 -2.05 13.34
N ALA A 28 15.97 -3.30 13.10
CA ALA A 28 16.07 -3.89 11.77
C ALA A 28 14.71 -4.26 11.15
N LEU A 29 13.73 -4.69 11.96
CA LEU A 29 12.39 -5.06 11.50
C LEU A 29 11.46 -3.86 11.29
N GLY A 30 11.95 -2.64 11.49
CA GLY A 30 11.20 -1.42 11.20
C GLY A 30 10.72 -0.70 12.46
N GLY A 31 11.66 -0.24 13.28
CA GLY A 31 11.38 0.84 14.21
C GLY A 31 10.70 1.99 13.46
N LEU A 32 9.48 2.35 13.88
CA LEU A 32 8.62 3.39 13.32
C LEU A 32 8.77 3.54 11.79
N ARG A 33 8.33 2.54 11.02
CA ARG A 33 8.08 2.79 9.59
C ARG A 33 7.12 3.97 9.52
N ASN A 34 7.59 5.12 9.03
CA ASN A 34 6.73 6.25 8.69
C ASN A 34 5.72 5.72 7.67
N VAL A 35 4.52 5.38 8.13
CA VAL A 35 3.39 5.17 7.23
C VAL A 35 3.18 6.54 6.61
N ALA A 36 3.55 6.67 5.33
CA ALA A 36 3.28 7.89 4.58
C ALA A 36 1.82 8.24 4.83
N ALA A 37 1.57 9.47 5.30
CA ALA A 37 0.19 9.94 5.47
C ALA A 37 -0.54 9.69 4.16
N PRO A 38 -1.80 9.21 4.21
CA PRO A 38 -2.54 8.92 2.99
C PRO A 38 -2.50 10.15 2.10
N ALA A 39 -2.10 9.97 0.84
CA ALA A 39 -2.12 11.05 -0.13
C ALA A 39 -3.53 11.65 -0.15
N ALA A 40 -3.62 12.98 -0.16
CA ALA A 40 -4.89 13.67 -0.34
C ALA A 40 -5.36 13.46 -1.80
N ILE A 41 -5.96 12.29 -2.06
CA ILE A 41 -6.49 11.91 -3.36
C ILE A 41 -7.93 12.44 -3.46
N GLY A 42 -8.19 13.27 -4.46
CA GLY A 42 -9.50 13.84 -4.74
C GLY A 42 -9.46 15.36 -4.93
N GLY A 43 -10.65 15.94 -5.14
CA GLY A 43 -10.84 17.35 -5.47
C GLY A 43 -11.71 17.52 -6.72
N PRO A 44 -12.21 18.73 -6.98
CA PRO A 44 -12.96 19.00 -8.20
C PRO A 44 -12.07 18.84 -9.43
N PHE A 45 -12.56 18.14 -10.44
CA PHE A 45 -11.86 17.98 -11.71
C PHE A 45 -12.85 17.99 -12.87
N GLN A 46 -12.34 18.33 -14.05
CA GLN A 46 -13.08 18.22 -15.29
C GLN A 46 -12.13 17.67 -16.36
N LEU A 47 -12.45 16.50 -16.88
CA LEU A 47 -11.69 15.76 -17.86
C LEU A 47 -12.57 15.41 -19.06
N THR A 48 -11.93 14.99 -20.13
CA THR A 48 -12.60 14.46 -21.32
C THR A 48 -12.21 13.00 -21.48
N ASP A 49 -13.19 12.11 -21.61
CA ASP A 49 -12.95 10.69 -21.82
C ASP A 49 -12.56 10.37 -23.27
N GLN A 50 -12.28 9.09 -23.55
CA GLN A 50 -11.91 8.59 -24.86
C GLN A 50 -13.02 8.72 -25.92
N SER A 51 -14.26 8.94 -25.51
CA SER A 51 -15.41 9.17 -26.39
C SER A 51 -15.70 10.67 -26.62
N GLY A 52 -14.94 11.56 -25.98
CA GLY A 52 -15.14 13.01 -26.05
C GLY A 52 -16.14 13.55 -25.04
N GLN A 53 -16.63 12.74 -24.08
CA GLN A 53 -17.58 13.18 -23.07
C GLN A 53 -16.86 13.81 -21.87
N THR A 54 -17.52 14.79 -21.25
CA THR A 54 -17.03 15.44 -20.03
C THR A 54 -17.25 14.54 -18.81
N VAL A 55 -16.18 14.28 -18.06
CA VAL A 55 -16.18 13.52 -16.79
C VAL A 55 -15.68 14.43 -15.66
N THR A 56 -16.37 14.39 -14.51
CA THR A 56 -16.11 15.21 -13.33
C THR A 56 -16.11 14.37 -12.05
N GLU A 57 -15.72 14.96 -10.92
CA GLU A 57 -15.76 14.29 -9.60
C GLU A 57 -17.17 13.83 -9.21
N LYS A 58 -18.21 14.47 -9.78
CA LYS A 58 -19.61 14.12 -9.53
C LYS A 58 -20.00 12.80 -10.17
N ASN A 59 -19.36 12.40 -11.27
CA ASN A 59 -19.62 11.13 -11.94
C ASN A 59 -19.19 9.92 -11.10
N MET A 60 -18.28 10.14 -10.14
CA MET A 60 -17.74 9.10 -9.27
C MET A 60 -18.54 8.93 -7.96
N GLN A 61 -19.59 9.73 -7.75
CA GLN A 61 -20.42 9.65 -6.55
C GLN A 61 -21.45 8.52 -6.64
N GLY A 62 -21.76 7.89 -5.51
CA GLY A 62 -22.83 6.88 -5.40
C GLY A 62 -22.44 5.45 -5.79
N HIS A 63 -21.32 5.25 -6.48
CA HIS A 63 -20.81 3.92 -6.84
C HIS A 63 -19.31 3.81 -6.52
N PRO A 64 -18.83 2.64 -6.05
CA PRO A 64 -17.40 2.36 -6.01
C PRO A 64 -16.76 2.64 -7.36
N THR A 65 -15.64 3.37 -7.36
CA THR A 65 -14.95 3.77 -8.58
C THR A 65 -13.51 3.31 -8.52
N LEU A 66 -13.08 2.56 -9.54
CA LEU A 66 -11.71 2.17 -9.78
C LEU A 66 -11.08 3.18 -10.74
N ILE A 67 -9.93 3.74 -10.35
CA ILE A 67 -9.20 4.75 -11.13
C ILE A 67 -7.78 4.27 -11.36
N PHE A 68 -7.34 4.25 -12.61
CA PHE A 68 -5.95 3.98 -12.98
C PHE A 68 -5.29 5.24 -13.57
N PHE A 69 -4.05 5.51 -13.15
CA PHE A 69 -3.25 6.62 -13.68
C PHE A 69 -2.18 6.08 -14.64
N GLY A 70 -2.29 6.46 -15.92
CA GLY A 70 -1.37 6.03 -16.98
C GLY A 70 -1.26 7.05 -18.10
N PHE A 71 -0.55 6.66 -19.17
CA PHE A 71 -0.34 7.47 -20.37
C PHE A 71 -0.21 6.57 -21.60
N THR A 72 -0.45 7.12 -22.79
CA THR A 72 -0.60 6.35 -24.04
C THR A 72 0.70 5.73 -24.55
N HIS A 73 1.86 6.21 -24.11
CA HIS A 73 3.18 5.77 -24.56
C HIS A 73 3.94 5.02 -23.45
N CYS A 74 3.27 4.06 -22.84
CA CYS A 74 3.76 3.28 -21.71
C CYS A 74 3.82 1.79 -22.11
N PRO A 75 4.98 1.27 -22.53
CA PRO A 75 5.04 0.01 -23.27
C PRO A 75 4.85 -1.27 -22.45
N ASP A 76 4.80 -1.19 -21.11
CA ASP A 76 4.84 -2.39 -20.25
C ASP A 76 3.78 -2.36 -19.13
N VAL A 77 3.97 -1.48 -18.14
CA VAL A 77 3.13 -1.49 -16.93
C VAL A 77 1.68 -1.07 -17.16
N CYS A 78 1.42 -0.15 -18.11
CA CYS A 78 0.08 0.37 -18.33
C CYS A 78 -0.84 -0.64 -19.05
N PRO A 79 -0.41 -1.33 -20.14
CA PRO A 79 -1.17 -2.41 -20.73
C PRO A 79 -1.49 -3.54 -19.73
N THR A 80 -0.52 -3.87 -18.88
CA THR A 80 -0.70 -4.92 -17.86
C THR A 80 -1.75 -4.52 -16.83
N ALA A 81 -1.67 -3.30 -16.27
CA ALA A 81 -2.66 -2.82 -15.31
C ALA A 81 -4.07 -2.70 -15.89
N LEU A 82 -4.19 -2.25 -17.16
CA LEU A 82 -5.49 -2.19 -17.83
C LEU A 82 -6.07 -3.59 -18.10
N PHE A 83 -5.21 -4.57 -18.40
CA PHE A 83 -5.64 -5.96 -18.55
C PHE A 83 -6.16 -6.53 -17.22
N GLU A 84 -5.44 -6.32 -16.12
CA GLU A 84 -5.88 -6.73 -14.79
C GLU A 84 -7.22 -6.08 -14.40
N MET A 85 -7.36 -4.78 -14.64
CA MET A 85 -8.62 -4.06 -14.44
C MET A 85 -9.78 -4.68 -15.25
N SER A 86 -9.53 -5.06 -16.50
CA SER A 86 -10.53 -5.71 -17.36
C SER A 86 -10.95 -7.07 -16.80
N GLU A 87 -10.00 -7.85 -16.29
CA GLU A 87 -10.30 -9.15 -15.67
C GLU A 87 -11.06 -9.01 -14.34
N VAL A 88 -10.75 -8.00 -13.53
CA VAL A 88 -11.53 -7.67 -12.33
C VAL A 88 -12.97 -7.36 -12.69
N MET A 89 -13.20 -6.49 -13.68
CA MET A 89 -14.55 -6.16 -14.15
C MET A 89 -15.29 -7.39 -14.68
N ARG A 90 -14.59 -8.28 -15.39
CA ARG A 90 -15.16 -9.55 -15.87
C ARG A 90 -15.53 -10.49 -14.73
N SER A 91 -14.71 -10.56 -13.68
CA SER A 91 -14.93 -11.41 -12.51
C SER A 91 -16.14 -10.97 -11.67
N LEU A 92 -16.48 -9.67 -11.68
CA LEU A 92 -17.64 -9.12 -10.97
C LEU A 92 -18.98 -9.56 -11.58
N GLY A 93 -19.00 -9.99 -12.84
CA GLY A 93 -20.23 -10.43 -13.52
C GLY A 93 -21.31 -9.35 -13.50
N LYS A 94 -22.48 -9.65 -12.90
CA LYS A 94 -23.60 -8.69 -12.81
C LYS A 94 -23.30 -7.49 -11.91
N ASP A 95 -22.38 -7.63 -10.97
CA ASP A 95 -22.03 -6.53 -10.07
C ASP A 95 -21.10 -5.50 -10.73
N ALA A 96 -20.56 -5.79 -11.92
CA ALA A 96 -19.79 -4.84 -12.71
C ALA A 96 -20.60 -3.56 -13.03
N GLU A 97 -21.93 -3.66 -13.18
CA GLU A 97 -22.82 -2.52 -13.42
C GLU A 97 -22.89 -1.55 -12.22
N LYS A 98 -22.45 -1.99 -11.03
CA LYS A 98 -22.44 -1.20 -9.80
C LYS A 98 -21.07 -0.54 -9.53
N VAL A 99 -20.10 -0.73 -10.41
CA VAL A 99 -18.73 -0.24 -10.25
C VAL A 99 -18.35 0.60 -11.47
N ASN A 100 -17.80 1.79 -11.22
CA ASN A 100 -17.22 2.60 -12.29
C ASN A 100 -15.74 2.21 -12.49
N ALA A 101 -15.27 2.18 -13.73
CA ALA A 101 -13.85 1.96 -14.06
C ALA A 101 -13.38 3.03 -15.05
N TYR A 102 -12.33 3.77 -14.68
CA TYR A 102 -11.73 4.85 -15.47
C TYR A 102 -10.22 4.70 -15.58
#